data_AF-A0AAQ3Q3A3-F1
#
_entry.id   AF-A0AAQ3Q3A3-F1
#
_cell.length_a   1.000
_cell.length_b   1.000
_cell.length_c   1.000
_cell.angle_alpha   90.00
_cell.angle_beta   90.00
_cell.angle_gamma   90.00
#
_symmetry.space_group_name_H-M   'P 1'
#
loop_
_entity.id
_entity.type
_entity.pdbx_description
1 polymer ?
#
loop_
_entity_poly.entity_id
_entity_poly.type
_entity_poly.pdbx_seq_one_letter_code
_entity_poly.pdbx_strand_id
1 'polypeptide(L)'
;MALRKLWLLTMTQVLFIITLSPESIEACKRNIELNGCLASSKVETHLADARVYMLTHPKEFDVIDLDPYGSPSSFLDSAVQSIADGGLLMCTATDMPVLCGGCTEVCYSKYGSYPIRAKYCHEMALRILLACIESHANRYKRYIVPILSVQMDFYIRVFVRIFTSASAMNTTLLKLSYIFQCNGCDSFHLQSLGRIITKNNRGKYAPGSGPVVPQECSNCGGKFSMGGPMWSAPIHDQEWVASVLQNVKSMKDKYPAYKKILAVLTATSEELPDVPLFVNLHSLSATLKCTPPSARIMRSALVNSGYGVSGSHVDPVGLKTDAPMHVIWDILRCWVKNNPVETHHQNQYGIAILSKEPVLHADFSSPVTPQGRSQRKEPRFIPNPEKHWGPKIRAGRKIESKHTSSLGPKRMSD
;
A
#
# COMPACT_ATOMS: atom_id res chain seq x y z
N MET A 1 22.69 0.33 3.16
CA MET A 1 21.60 -0.61 2.82
C MET A 1 21.95 -1.48 1.62
N ALA A 2 22.54 -0.91 0.55
CA ALA A 2 22.96 -1.65 -0.65
C ALA A 2 23.87 -2.87 -0.40
N LEU A 3 24.86 -2.78 0.50
CA LEU A 3 25.78 -3.90 0.75
C LEU A 3 25.10 -5.14 1.37
N ARG A 4 23.94 -5.03 2.03
CA ARG A 4 23.20 -6.23 2.46
C ARG A 4 22.63 -7.05 1.28
N LYS A 5 22.73 -6.52 0.06
CA LYS A 5 22.44 -7.21 -1.21
C LYS A 5 23.65 -8.00 -1.73
N LEU A 6 24.76 -8.12 -1.00
CA LEU A 6 25.93 -8.89 -1.42
C LEU A 6 25.60 -10.36 -1.75
N TRP A 7 24.57 -10.96 -1.15
CA TRP A 7 24.08 -12.29 -1.53
C TRP A 7 23.42 -12.35 -2.92
N LEU A 8 23.00 -11.21 -3.50
CA LEU A 8 22.57 -11.11 -4.90
C LEU A 8 23.76 -11.13 -5.87
N LEU A 9 25.00 -10.89 -5.42
CA LEU A 9 26.18 -10.86 -6.30
C LEU A 9 26.48 -12.20 -6.98
N THR A 10 25.85 -13.31 -6.58
CA THR A 10 25.92 -14.55 -7.34
C THR A 10 25.14 -14.47 -8.66
N MET A 11 24.15 -13.57 -8.78
CA MET A 11 23.31 -13.36 -9.96
C MET A 11 23.48 -11.96 -10.59
N THR A 12 24.03 -10.99 -9.86
CA THR A 12 24.30 -9.64 -10.39
C THR A 12 25.68 -9.57 -11.07
N GLN A 13 25.73 -8.96 -12.25
CA GLN A 13 27.00 -8.62 -12.92
C GLN A 13 27.70 -7.47 -12.20
N VAL A 14 27.03 -6.32 -12.02
CA VAL A 14 27.56 -5.12 -11.36
C VAL A 14 26.48 -4.45 -10.50
N LEU A 15 26.86 -3.89 -9.35
CA LEU A 15 26.01 -3.11 -8.45
C LEU A 15 26.54 -1.69 -8.34
N PHE A 16 25.75 -0.72 -8.80
CA PHE A 16 26.07 0.70 -8.69
C PHE A 16 25.49 1.31 -7.41
N ILE A 17 26.32 2.03 -6.65
CA ILE A 17 25.91 2.81 -5.48
C ILE A 17 26.15 4.29 -5.79
N ILE A 18 25.06 5.05 -5.90
CA ILE A 18 25.11 6.47 -6.26
C ILE A 18 24.69 7.30 -5.05
N THR A 19 25.49 8.32 -4.70
CA THR A 19 25.15 9.26 -3.63
C THR A 19 25.75 10.63 -3.91
N LEU A 20 25.14 11.67 -3.34
CA LEU A 20 25.59 13.06 -3.44
C LEU A 20 26.60 13.45 -2.33
N SER A 21 26.81 12.61 -1.32
CA SER A 21 27.68 12.90 -0.17
C SER A 21 29.04 12.22 -0.32
N PRO A 22 30.15 12.99 -0.34
CA PRO A 22 31.51 12.44 -0.35
C PRO A 22 31.78 11.51 0.84
N GLU A 23 31.28 11.85 2.02
CA GLU A 23 31.44 11.07 3.25
C GLU A 23 30.73 9.71 3.12
N SER A 24 29.58 9.69 2.45
CA SER A 24 28.85 8.47 2.16
C SER A 24 29.58 7.57 1.17
N ILE A 25 30.28 8.15 0.17
CA ILE A 25 31.13 7.39 -0.76
C ILE A 25 32.29 6.75 -0.02
N GLU A 26 33.00 7.49 0.83
CA GLU A 26 34.12 6.96 1.60
C GLU A 26 33.67 5.82 2.54
N ALA A 27 32.53 6.00 3.21
CA ALA A 27 31.93 4.92 4.01
C ALA A 27 31.54 3.71 3.15
N CYS A 28 31.00 3.91 1.93
CA CYS A 28 30.68 2.82 1.02
C CYS A 28 31.92 2.06 0.58
N LYS A 29 33.00 2.77 0.18
CA LYS A 29 34.27 2.16 -0.23
C LYS A 29 34.86 1.28 0.87
N ARG A 30 34.96 1.81 2.10
CA ARG A 30 35.41 1.03 3.27
C ARG A 30 34.54 -0.21 3.50
N ASN A 31 33.22 -0.06 3.40
CA ASN A 31 32.33 -1.21 3.58
C ASN A 31 32.43 -2.22 2.43
N ILE A 32 32.72 -1.80 1.19
CA ILE A 32 32.97 -2.73 0.06
C ILE A 32 34.22 -3.56 0.35
N GLU A 33 35.31 -2.92 0.76
CA GLU A 33 36.57 -3.59 1.13
C GLU A 33 36.37 -4.61 2.26
N LEU A 34 35.60 -4.24 3.29
CA LEU A 34 35.27 -5.13 4.42
C LEU A 34 34.49 -6.39 4.00
N ASN A 35 33.81 -6.37 2.85
CA ASN A 35 33.08 -7.53 2.32
C ASN A 35 33.90 -8.36 1.32
N GLY A 36 35.19 -8.04 1.15
CA GLY A 36 36.17 -8.85 0.42
C GLY A 36 36.18 -8.66 -1.10
N CYS A 37 37.07 -9.41 -1.76
CA CYS A 37 37.43 -9.21 -3.17
C CYS A 37 36.25 -9.32 -4.16
N LEU A 38 35.27 -10.20 -3.88
CA LEU A 38 34.08 -10.34 -4.74
C LEU A 38 33.22 -9.07 -4.74
N ALA A 39 33.13 -8.38 -3.61
CA ALA A 39 32.42 -7.11 -3.52
C ALA A 39 33.19 -6.03 -4.30
N SER A 40 34.51 -5.96 -4.10
CA SER A 40 35.37 -4.98 -4.76
C SER A 40 35.40 -5.10 -6.29
N SER A 41 35.17 -6.30 -6.85
CA SER A 41 35.15 -6.51 -8.30
C SER A 41 33.79 -6.26 -8.96
N LYS A 42 32.72 -6.14 -8.17
CA LYS A 42 31.34 -6.02 -8.68
C LYS A 42 30.58 -4.78 -8.22
N VAL A 43 31.09 -4.05 -7.23
CA VAL A 43 30.40 -2.90 -6.65
C VAL A 43 31.13 -1.62 -7.00
N GLU A 44 30.45 -0.73 -7.71
CA GLU A 44 30.98 0.57 -8.11
C GLU A 44 30.26 1.70 -7.37
N THR A 45 31.02 2.70 -6.91
CA THR A 45 30.48 3.85 -6.19
C THR A 45 30.66 5.13 -7.00
N HIS A 46 29.60 5.90 -7.20
CA HIS A 46 29.64 7.16 -7.95
C HIS A 46 29.16 8.33 -7.09
N LEU A 47 29.99 9.37 -7.00
CA LEU A 47 29.62 10.66 -6.43
C LEU A 47 28.89 11.47 -7.51
N ALA A 48 27.58 11.37 -7.57
CA ALA A 48 26.76 12.03 -8.59
C ALA A 48 25.33 12.27 -8.12
N ASP A 49 24.61 13.18 -8.78
CA ASP A 49 23.16 13.26 -8.66
C ASP A 49 22.54 12.04 -9.33
N ALA A 50 21.83 11.22 -8.56
CA ALA A 50 21.20 10.00 -9.06
C ALA A 50 20.24 10.24 -10.23
N ARG A 51 19.59 11.42 -10.31
CA ARG A 51 18.71 11.77 -11.43
C ARG A 51 19.51 11.93 -12.71
N VAL A 52 20.60 12.70 -12.65
CA VAL A 52 21.48 12.94 -13.80
C VAL A 52 22.14 11.64 -14.23
N TYR A 53 22.69 10.88 -13.28
CA TYR A 53 23.31 9.60 -13.56
C TYR A 53 22.34 8.63 -14.24
N MET A 54 21.11 8.49 -13.74
CA MET A 54 20.11 7.64 -14.40
C MET A 54 19.80 8.13 -15.83
N LEU A 55 19.64 9.44 -16.05
CA LEU A 55 19.32 9.98 -17.38
C LEU A 55 20.43 9.76 -18.41
N THR A 56 21.70 9.72 -18.00
CA THR A 56 22.83 9.45 -18.91
C THR A 56 23.02 7.97 -19.23
N HIS A 57 22.29 7.07 -18.55
CA HIS A 57 22.36 5.61 -18.73
C HIS A 57 20.95 5.05 -19.09
N PRO A 58 20.37 5.46 -20.23
CA PRO A 58 19.03 5.07 -20.62
C PRO A 58 18.94 3.56 -20.91
N LYS A 59 17.93 2.90 -20.34
CA LYS A 59 17.65 1.45 -20.48
C LYS A 59 18.82 0.52 -20.13
N GLU A 60 19.71 0.95 -19.25
CA GLU A 60 20.91 0.21 -18.86
C GLU A 60 20.69 -0.73 -17.67
N PHE A 61 19.79 -0.37 -16.75
CA PHE A 61 19.66 -1.08 -15.48
C PHE A 61 18.52 -2.11 -15.51
N ASP A 62 18.82 -3.38 -15.21
CA ASP A 62 17.79 -4.41 -15.02
C ASP A 62 16.98 -4.19 -13.73
N VAL A 63 17.62 -3.62 -12.70
CA VAL A 63 17.02 -3.37 -11.39
C VAL A 63 17.44 -2.01 -10.88
N ILE A 64 16.47 -1.21 -10.44
CA ILE A 64 16.70 0.08 -9.79
C ILE A 64 16.03 0.07 -8.42
N ASP A 65 16.75 0.48 -7.37
CA ASP A 65 16.20 0.64 -6.03
C ASP A 65 16.31 2.09 -5.55
N LEU A 66 15.17 2.77 -5.57
CA LEU A 66 15.03 4.13 -5.06
C LEU A 66 14.66 4.10 -3.57
N ASP A 67 15.59 4.50 -2.73
CA ASP A 67 15.42 4.62 -1.27
C ASP A 67 15.83 6.01 -0.76
N PRO A 68 15.12 7.09 -1.16
CA PRO A 68 15.43 8.43 -0.71
C PRO A 68 14.82 8.74 0.67
N TYR A 69 15.37 9.75 1.34
CA TYR A 69 14.72 10.34 2.51
C TYR A 69 13.48 11.13 2.09
N GLY A 70 12.29 10.63 2.44
CA GLY A 70 11.02 11.27 2.15
C GLY A 70 10.35 10.73 0.89
N SER A 71 10.22 11.58 -0.13
CA SER A 71 9.52 11.24 -1.38
C SER A 71 10.48 10.74 -2.47
N PRO A 72 10.12 9.67 -3.20
CA PRO A 72 10.84 9.26 -4.39
C PRO A 72 10.42 9.98 -5.67
N SER A 73 9.37 10.82 -5.63
CA SER A 73 8.76 11.40 -6.83
C SER A 73 9.74 12.12 -7.76
N SER A 74 10.71 12.85 -7.21
CA SER A 74 11.72 13.58 -7.99
C SER A 74 12.71 12.70 -8.77
N PHE A 75 12.77 11.40 -8.47
CA PHE A 75 13.66 10.43 -9.11
C PHE A 75 12.95 9.56 -10.13
N LEU A 76 11.61 9.54 -10.11
CA LEU A 76 10.81 8.61 -10.92
C LEU A 76 11.01 8.82 -12.41
N ASP A 77 11.03 10.07 -12.87
CA ASP A 77 11.19 10.41 -14.29
C ASP A 77 12.50 9.85 -14.89
N SER A 78 13.60 9.99 -14.15
CA SER A 78 14.90 9.43 -14.53
C SER A 78 14.91 7.90 -14.44
N ALA A 79 14.33 7.32 -13.39
CA ALA A 79 14.31 5.88 -13.17
C ALA A 79 13.49 5.12 -14.22
N VAL A 80 12.32 5.65 -14.63
CA VAL A 80 11.50 5.01 -15.68
C VAL A 80 12.14 5.09 -17.06
N GLN A 81 13.13 5.95 -17.27
CA GLN A 81 13.87 6.03 -18.54
C GLN A 81 15.14 5.15 -18.53
N SER A 82 15.81 5.07 -17.37
CA SER A 82 17.06 4.33 -17.21
C SER A 82 16.87 2.82 -17.04
N ILE A 83 15.70 2.37 -16.58
CA ILE A 83 15.43 0.96 -16.41
C ILE A 83 15.23 0.23 -17.75
N ALA A 84 15.85 -0.93 -17.91
CA ALA A 84 15.68 -1.81 -19.07
C ALA A 84 14.22 -2.27 -19.24
N ASP A 85 13.86 -2.77 -20.42
CA ASP A 85 12.52 -3.28 -20.67
C ASP A 85 12.25 -4.56 -19.88
N GLY A 86 11.15 -4.60 -19.12
CA GLY A 86 10.83 -5.69 -18.20
C GLY A 86 11.65 -5.70 -16.91
N GLY A 87 12.50 -4.69 -16.67
CA GLY A 87 13.29 -4.53 -15.45
C GLY A 87 12.45 -4.23 -14.20
N LEU A 88 13.05 -4.41 -13.02
CA LEU A 88 12.43 -4.26 -11.71
C LEU A 88 12.76 -2.90 -11.07
N LEU A 89 11.75 -2.05 -10.87
CA LEU A 89 11.86 -0.84 -10.08
C LEU A 89 11.34 -1.10 -8.66
N MET A 90 12.21 -0.90 -7.67
CA MET A 90 11.86 -0.88 -6.26
C MET A 90 11.85 0.56 -5.79
N CYS A 91 10.79 0.97 -5.10
CA CYS A 91 10.61 2.35 -4.70
C CYS A 91 10.11 2.45 -3.26
N THR A 92 10.82 3.22 -2.44
CA THR A 92 10.50 3.45 -1.03
C THR A 92 10.05 4.89 -0.83
N ALA A 93 8.95 5.08 -0.10
CA ALA A 93 8.52 6.39 0.36
C ALA A 93 8.37 6.39 1.88
N THR A 94 9.05 7.34 2.53
CA THR A 94 9.03 7.50 3.99
C THR A 94 8.23 8.73 4.44
N ASP A 95 7.68 9.52 3.52
CA ASP A 95 6.84 10.68 3.83
C ASP A 95 5.36 10.32 3.99
N MET A 96 5.09 9.27 4.77
CA MET A 96 3.75 8.79 5.12
C MET A 96 2.79 9.89 5.61
N PRO A 97 3.20 10.89 6.40
CA PRO A 97 2.31 12.00 6.78
C PRO A 97 1.75 12.76 5.57
N VAL A 98 2.49 12.85 4.46
CA VAL A 98 2.02 13.47 3.22
C VAL A 98 1.03 12.55 2.52
N LEU A 99 1.42 11.29 2.29
CA LEU A 99 0.60 10.29 1.57
C LEU A 99 -0.70 9.92 2.29
N CYS A 100 -0.72 9.97 3.62
CA CYS A 100 -1.91 9.68 4.43
C CYS A 100 -2.79 10.91 4.72
N GLY A 101 -2.57 12.03 4.02
CA GLY A 101 -3.44 13.20 4.06
C GLY A 101 -3.18 14.20 5.19
N GLY A 102 -1.98 14.21 5.79
CA GLY A 102 -1.56 15.24 6.73
C GLY A 102 -1.26 16.59 6.05
N CYS A 103 -0.71 16.57 4.83
CA CYS A 103 -0.46 17.76 4.00
C CYS A 103 -0.89 17.46 2.55
N THR A 104 -2.17 17.70 2.25
CA THR A 104 -2.80 17.28 0.99
C THR A 104 -2.21 17.97 -0.24
N GLU A 105 -1.85 19.25 -0.12
CA GLU A 105 -1.29 20.09 -1.17
C GLU A 105 0.11 19.58 -1.57
N VAL A 106 0.89 19.19 -0.57
CA VAL A 106 2.22 18.60 -0.76
C VAL A 106 2.10 17.23 -1.44
N CYS A 107 1.09 16.43 -1.08
CA CYS A 107 0.83 15.16 -1.73
C CYS A 107 0.45 15.34 -3.20
N TYR A 108 -0.42 16.30 -3.50
CA TYR A 108 -0.82 16.61 -4.86
C TYR A 108 0.39 17.09 -5.69
N SER A 109 1.21 18.00 -5.15
CA SER A 109 2.41 18.50 -5.84
C SER A 109 3.43 17.40 -6.12
N LYS A 110 3.67 16.49 -5.17
CA LYS A 110 4.68 15.42 -5.32
C LYS A 110 4.19 14.24 -6.14
N TYR A 111 2.94 13.81 -5.93
CA TYR A 111 2.43 12.52 -6.39
C TYR A 111 1.30 12.64 -7.43
N GLY A 112 0.76 13.85 -7.66
CA GLY A 112 -0.36 14.07 -8.57
C GLY A 112 -1.69 13.50 -8.07
N SER A 113 -1.83 13.30 -6.76
CA SER A 113 -3.03 12.71 -6.14
C SER A 113 -3.44 13.45 -4.87
N TYR A 114 -4.74 13.55 -4.65
CA TYR A 114 -5.33 14.18 -3.47
C TYR A 114 -5.73 13.11 -2.43
N PRO A 115 -4.97 12.94 -1.34
CA PRO A 115 -5.23 11.88 -0.36
C PRO A 115 -6.44 12.19 0.53
N ILE A 116 -7.17 11.14 0.93
CA ILE A 116 -8.25 11.24 1.93
C ILE A 116 -7.76 10.66 3.25
N ARG A 117 -8.05 11.35 4.35
CA ARG A 117 -7.80 10.85 5.72
C ARG A 117 -8.85 9.81 6.11
N ALA A 118 -8.67 8.58 5.64
CA ALA A 118 -9.50 7.44 5.98
C ALA A 118 -8.72 6.38 6.76
N LYS A 119 -9.41 5.36 7.29
CA LYS A 119 -8.76 4.25 8.01
C LYS A 119 -7.82 3.43 7.12
N TYR A 120 -8.11 3.37 5.83
CA TYR A 120 -7.29 2.70 4.82
C TYR A 120 -6.12 3.54 4.27
N CYS A 121 -5.74 4.63 4.95
CA CYS A 121 -4.75 5.58 4.44
C CYS A 121 -3.39 4.95 4.09
N HIS A 122 -2.95 3.89 4.77
CA HIS A 122 -1.71 3.19 4.45
C HIS A 122 -1.78 2.43 3.11
N GLU A 123 -2.92 1.81 2.80
CA GLU A 123 -3.12 1.17 1.50
C GLU A 123 -3.32 2.23 0.40
N MET A 124 -4.04 3.31 0.70
CA MET A 124 -4.17 4.45 -0.22
C MET A 124 -2.80 5.04 -0.56
N ALA A 125 -1.88 5.14 0.40
CA ALA A 125 -0.51 5.59 0.16
C ALA A 125 0.23 4.70 -0.85
N LEU A 126 0.15 3.37 -0.73
CA LEU A 126 0.71 2.43 -1.71
C LEU A 126 0.12 2.67 -3.10
N ARG A 127 -1.20 2.84 -3.18
CA ARG A 127 -1.94 3.05 -4.44
C ARG A 127 -1.66 4.41 -5.08
N ILE A 128 -1.43 5.46 -4.28
CA ILE A 128 -0.99 6.78 -4.76
C ILE A 128 0.42 6.67 -5.35
N LEU A 129 1.34 5.98 -4.66
CA LEU A 129 2.70 5.80 -5.17
C LEU A 129 2.71 5.03 -6.49
N LEU A 130 1.93 3.95 -6.60
CA LEU A 130 1.77 3.20 -7.86
C LEU A 130 1.20 4.07 -8.99
N ALA A 131 0.15 4.84 -8.73
CA ALA A 131 -0.41 5.77 -9.71
C ALA A 131 0.61 6.84 -10.15
N CYS A 132 1.43 7.32 -9.20
CA CYS A 132 2.50 8.26 -9.49
C CYS A 132 3.55 7.64 -10.42
N ILE A 133 4.02 6.41 -10.15
CA ILE A 133 5.00 5.72 -11.01
C ILE A 133 4.41 5.45 -12.40
N GLU A 134 3.17 4.96 -12.48
CA GLU A 134 2.47 4.75 -13.75
C GLU A 134 2.38 6.05 -14.57
N SER A 135 2.06 7.17 -13.93
CA SER A 135 1.97 8.47 -14.62
C SER A 135 3.32 8.93 -15.21
N HIS A 136 4.44 8.59 -14.57
CA HIS A 136 5.78 8.88 -15.10
C HIS A 136 6.12 7.92 -16.25
N ALA A 137 5.87 6.62 -16.09
CA ALA A 137 6.10 5.62 -17.14
C ALA A 137 5.32 5.92 -18.42
N ASN A 138 4.06 6.33 -18.29
CA ASN A 138 3.18 6.62 -19.41
C ASN A 138 3.70 7.73 -20.33
N ARG A 139 4.43 8.73 -19.82
CA ARG A 139 5.03 9.79 -20.65
C ARG A 139 6.01 9.24 -21.69
N TYR A 140 6.56 8.06 -21.44
CA TYR A 140 7.59 7.41 -22.25
C TYR A 140 7.09 6.19 -23.02
N LYS A 141 5.77 6.06 -23.21
CA LYS A 141 5.15 4.88 -23.86
C LYS A 141 5.36 3.57 -23.07
N ARG A 142 5.52 3.66 -21.76
CA ARG A 142 5.76 2.54 -20.84
C ARG A 142 4.61 2.41 -19.84
N TYR A 143 4.48 1.24 -19.22
CA TYR A 143 3.48 0.96 -18.19
C TYR A 143 4.09 0.07 -17.09
N ILE A 144 3.48 0.11 -15.91
CA ILE A 144 3.92 -0.70 -14.77
C ILE A 144 3.07 -1.96 -14.60
N VAL A 145 3.72 -2.99 -14.05
CA VAL A 145 3.08 -4.19 -13.51
C VAL A 145 3.52 -4.33 -12.04
N PRO A 146 2.64 -4.04 -11.06
CA PRO A 146 2.97 -4.22 -9.65
C PRO A 146 3.18 -5.69 -9.29
N ILE A 147 4.27 -5.99 -8.58
CA ILE A 147 4.62 -7.33 -8.11
C ILE A 147 4.33 -7.48 -6.62
N LEU A 148 4.73 -6.49 -5.83
CA LEU A 148 4.57 -6.50 -4.37
C LEU A 148 4.49 -5.06 -3.90
N SER A 149 3.61 -4.80 -2.93
CA SER A 149 3.43 -3.47 -2.33
C SER A 149 3.26 -3.68 -0.83
N VAL A 150 4.14 -3.12 0.00
CA VAL A 150 4.13 -3.40 1.43
C VAL A 150 4.26 -2.12 2.23
N GLN A 151 3.49 -2.02 3.30
CA GLN A 151 3.76 -1.07 4.38
C GLN A 151 4.61 -1.78 5.44
N MET A 152 5.69 -1.11 5.85
CA MET A 152 6.63 -1.60 6.84
C MET A 152 6.87 -0.47 7.84
N ASP A 153 6.09 -0.48 8.91
CA ASP A 153 6.16 0.47 10.02
C ASP A 153 5.94 1.94 9.60
N PHE A 154 7.01 2.67 9.28
CA PHE A 154 6.98 4.10 8.98
C PHE A 154 7.21 4.42 7.49
N TYR A 155 7.33 3.40 6.64
CA TYR A 155 7.50 3.58 5.21
C TYR A 155 6.62 2.61 4.42
N ILE A 156 6.40 2.97 3.16
CA ILE A 156 5.84 2.07 2.17
C ILE A 156 6.91 1.72 1.13
N ARG A 157 6.78 0.53 0.56
CA ARG A 157 7.68 0.06 -0.50
C ARG A 157 6.89 -0.67 -1.57
N VAL A 158 7.12 -0.29 -2.82
CA VAL A 158 6.51 -0.93 -4.00
C VAL A 158 7.58 -1.53 -4.89
N PHE A 159 7.23 -2.63 -5.54
CA PHE A 159 8.06 -3.40 -6.46
C PHE A 159 7.26 -3.53 -7.75
N VAL A 160 7.75 -2.96 -8.84
CA VAL A 160 7.03 -2.91 -10.11
C VAL A 160 7.94 -3.30 -11.26
N ARG A 161 7.43 -4.04 -12.24
CA ARG A 161 8.11 -4.21 -13.54
C ARG A 161 7.68 -3.11 -14.49
N ILE A 162 8.60 -2.65 -15.34
CA ILE A 162 8.31 -1.59 -16.31
C ILE A 162 8.51 -2.10 -17.72
N PHE A 163 7.44 -2.09 -18.52
CA PHE A 163 7.43 -2.57 -19.89
C PHE A 163 7.09 -1.45 -20.88
N THR A 164 7.54 -1.60 -22.12
CA THR A 164 7.31 -0.65 -23.20
C THR A 164 6.19 -1.17 -24.10
N SER A 165 5.05 -0.49 -24.13
CA SER A 165 3.97 -0.79 -25.07
C SER A 165 2.96 0.35 -25.14
N ALA A 166 2.88 0.99 -26.32
CA ALA A 166 1.91 2.06 -26.56
C ALA A 166 0.46 1.54 -26.53
N SER A 167 0.20 0.29 -26.93
CA SER A 167 -1.14 -0.27 -26.92
C SER A 167 -1.61 -0.65 -25.51
N ALA A 168 -0.72 -1.20 -24.69
CA ALA A 168 -1.03 -1.62 -23.32
C ALA A 168 -1.37 -0.43 -22.42
N MET A 169 -0.77 0.75 -22.66
CA MET A 169 -1.08 1.97 -21.91
C MET A 169 -2.52 2.44 -22.03
N ASN A 170 -3.23 2.06 -23.09
CA ASN A 170 -4.66 2.41 -23.20
C ASN A 170 -5.47 1.83 -22.02
N THR A 171 -4.95 0.80 -21.35
CA THR A 171 -5.56 0.21 -20.15
C THR A 171 -5.28 0.99 -18.87
N THR A 172 -4.34 1.95 -18.83
CA THR A 172 -3.98 2.65 -17.58
C THR A 172 -5.20 3.29 -16.91
N LEU A 173 -6.08 3.94 -17.68
CA LEU A 173 -7.25 4.62 -17.12
C LEU A 173 -8.25 3.64 -16.46
N LEU A 174 -8.21 2.35 -16.82
CA LEU A 174 -9.00 1.30 -16.17
C LEU A 174 -8.44 0.92 -14.79
N LYS A 175 -7.14 1.18 -14.57
CA LYS A 175 -6.40 0.84 -13.34
C LYS A 175 -6.34 2.01 -12.35
N LEU A 176 -6.94 3.15 -12.70
CA LEU A 176 -6.98 4.34 -11.86
C LEU A 176 -8.42 4.64 -11.43
N SER A 177 -8.59 5.11 -10.20
CA SER A 177 -9.90 5.54 -9.70
C SER A 177 -9.80 6.75 -8.77
N TYR A 178 -10.83 7.59 -8.81
CA TYR A 178 -11.14 8.51 -7.73
C TYR A 178 -11.92 7.79 -6.63
N ILE A 179 -11.88 8.35 -5.42
CA ILE A 179 -12.58 7.81 -4.26
C ILE A 179 -13.58 8.86 -3.77
N PHE A 180 -14.81 8.42 -3.51
CA PHE A 180 -15.81 9.18 -2.77
C PHE A 180 -15.93 8.59 -1.36
N GLN A 181 -15.46 9.32 -0.36
CA GLN A 181 -15.49 8.94 1.06
C GLN A 181 -16.65 9.67 1.74
N CYS A 182 -17.59 8.92 2.32
CA CYS A 182 -18.66 9.50 3.14
C CYS A 182 -18.06 10.03 4.44
N ASN A 183 -18.38 11.29 4.78
CA ASN A 183 -17.91 11.96 5.99
C ASN A 183 -18.66 11.54 7.26
N GLY A 184 -19.77 10.80 7.12
CA GLY A 184 -20.63 10.42 8.24
C GLY A 184 -20.45 8.98 8.73
N CYS A 185 -20.36 8.02 7.82
CA CYS A 185 -20.36 6.59 8.15
C CYS A 185 -19.15 5.81 7.66
N ASP A 186 -18.11 6.47 7.16
CA ASP A 186 -16.92 5.83 6.59
C ASP A 186 -17.16 4.93 5.35
N SER A 187 -18.37 4.89 4.78
CA SER A 187 -18.60 4.25 3.48
C SER A 187 -17.79 4.92 2.38
N PHE A 188 -17.17 4.15 1.50
CA PHE A 188 -16.43 4.67 0.36
C PHE A 188 -16.85 3.99 -0.95
N HIS A 189 -16.66 4.70 -2.06
CA HIS A 189 -16.97 4.23 -3.40
C HIS A 189 -15.87 4.63 -4.38
N LEU A 190 -15.52 3.75 -5.32
CA LEU A 190 -14.51 4.01 -6.33
C LEU A 190 -15.14 4.40 -7.66
N GLN A 191 -14.65 5.49 -8.24
CA GLN A 191 -15.00 5.97 -9.57
C GLN A 191 -13.83 5.70 -10.52
N SER A 192 -13.95 4.69 -11.38
CA SER A 192 -12.96 4.43 -12.41
C SER A 192 -12.85 5.60 -13.39
N LEU A 193 -11.63 5.93 -13.82
CA LEU A 193 -11.36 6.97 -14.82
C LEU A 193 -11.71 6.50 -16.24
N GLY A 194 -11.67 5.20 -16.50
CA GLY A 194 -11.93 4.61 -17.80
C GLY A 194 -12.89 3.44 -17.76
N ARG A 195 -13.50 3.14 -18.91
CA ARG A 195 -14.29 1.92 -19.15
C ARG A 195 -14.04 1.40 -20.58
N ILE A 196 -14.35 0.13 -20.80
CA ILE A 196 -14.32 -0.48 -22.12
C ILE A 196 -15.74 -0.51 -22.67
N ILE A 197 -15.93 0.00 -23.89
CA ILE A 197 -17.18 -0.13 -24.66
C ILE A 197 -16.94 -1.16 -25.75
N THR A 198 -17.60 -2.30 -25.66
CA THR A 198 -17.51 -3.35 -26.68
C THR A 198 -18.58 -3.11 -27.75
N LYS A 199 -18.17 -2.88 -29.00
CA LYS A 199 -19.05 -2.86 -30.17
C LYS A 199 -18.45 -3.77 -31.24
N ASN A 200 -19.25 -4.70 -31.79
CA ASN A 200 -18.83 -5.62 -32.85
C ASN A 200 -17.50 -6.36 -32.54
N ASN A 201 -17.38 -6.95 -31.34
CA ASN A 201 -16.18 -7.62 -30.83
C ASN A 201 -14.89 -6.78 -30.80
N ARG A 202 -14.98 -5.45 -30.97
CA ARG A 202 -13.87 -4.51 -30.78
C ARG A 202 -14.14 -3.66 -29.53
N GLY A 203 -13.23 -3.72 -28.56
CA GLY A 203 -13.27 -2.88 -27.36
C GLY A 203 -12.69 -1.50 -27.65
N LYS A 204 -13.46 -0.43 -27.40
CA LYS A 204 -12.97 0.95 -27.42
C LYS A 204 -12.88 1.49 -26.00
N TYR A 205 -11.74 2.07 -25.63
CA TYR A 205 -11.57 2.77 -24.36
C TYR A 205 -12.36 4.08 -24.37
N ALA A 206 -13.10 4.33 -23.30
CA ALA A 206 -13.88 5.54 -23.11
C ALA A 206 -13.73 6.06 -21.67
N PRO A 207 -14.01 7.34 -21.41
CA PRO A 207 -14.09 7.86 -20.05
C PRO A 207 -15.10 7.08 -19.20
N GLY A 208 -14.78 6.94 -17.91
CA GLY A 208 -15.66 6.36 -16.91
C GLY A 208 -17.00 7.11 -16.85
N SER A 209 -18.09 6.39 -16.56
CA SER A 209 -19.41 6.99 -16.32
C SER A 209 -19.50 7.38 -14.85
N GLY A 210 -19.91 8.62 -14.57
CA GLY A 210 -20.01 9.12 -13.20
C GLY A 210 -21.01 10.27 -13.04
N PRO A 211 -21.29 10.66 -11.78
CA PRO A 211 -20.73 10.10 -10.55
C PRO A 211 -21.34 8.74 -10.16
N VAL A 212 -20.53 7.85 -9.57
CA VAL A 212 -20.98 6.55 -9.00
C VAL A 212 -21.79 6.69 -7.71
N VAL A 213 -21.84 7.89 -7.14
CA VAL A 213 -22.59 8.21 -5.93
C VAL A 213 -23.56 9.37 -6.18
N PRO A 214 -24.72 9.40 -5.49
CA PRO A 214 -25.56 10.60 -5.40
C PRO A 214 -24.87 11.70 -4.57
N GLN A 215 -25.53 12.87 -4.45
CA GLN A 215 -25.02 14.00 -3.65
C GLN A 215 -24.83 13.67 -2.16
N GLU A 216 -25.67 12.79 -1.61
CA GLU A 216 -25.67 12.38 -0.20
C GLU A 216 -25.64 10.86 -0.06
N CYS A 217 -24.98 10.35 0.97
CA CYS A 217 -24.82 8.93 1.16
C CYS A 217 -26.18 8.22 1.35
N SER A 218 -26.46 7.25 0.50
CA SER A 218 -27.69 6.44 0.57
C SER A 218 -27.84 5.67 1.89
N ASN A 219 -26.77 5.48 2.66
CA ASN A 219 -26.80 4.79 3.95
C ASN A 219 -27.15 5.75 5.10
N CYS A 220 -26.46 6.88 5.22
CA CYS A 220 -26.55 7.77 6.39
C CYS A 220 -26.93 9.23 6.11
N GLY A 221 -27.09 9.64 4.85
CA GLY A 221 -27.35 11.04 4.46
C GLY A 221 -26.13 11.98 4.51
N GLY A 222 -24.95 11.49 4.91
CA GLY A 222 -23.74 12.30 4.96
C GLY A 222 -23.21 12.67 3.57
N LYS A 223 -22.56 13.84 3.46
CA LYS A 223 -21.87 14.28 2.23
C LYS A 223 -20.61 13.45 1.94
N PHE A 224 -20.18 13.45 0.68
CA PHE A 224 -18.96 12.80 0.24
C PHE A 224 -17.81 13.80 0.06
N SER A 225 -16.62 13.40 0.51
CA SER A 225 -15.34 14.00 0.12
C SER A 225 -14.75 13.21 -1.05
N MET A 226 -14.17 13.91 -2.03
CA MET A 226 -13.52 13.29 -3.18
C MET A 226 -12.00 13.32 -3.04
N GLY A 227 -11.33 12.25 -3.45
CA GLY A 227 -9.86 12.15 -3.48
C GLY A 227 -9.37 11.22 -4.59
N GLY A 228 -8.05 11.13 -4.74
CA GLY A 228 -7.38 10.44 -5.85
C GLY A 228 -6.80 11.40 -6.90
N PRO A 229 -6.48 10.90 -8.11
CA PRO A 229 -6.64 9.51 -8.53
C PRO A 229 -5.64 8.59 -7.82
N MET A 230 -6.01 7.33 -7.61
CA MET A 230 -5.12 6.30 -7.08
C MET A 230 -5.22 5.02 -7.90
N TRP A 231 -4.25 4.12 -7.77
CA TRP A 231 -4.27 2.81 -8.40
C TRP A 231 -5.36 1.91 -7.80
N SER A 232 -6.31 1.44 -8.61
CA SER A 232 -7.42 0.60 -8.20
C SER A 232 -7.32 -0.86 -8.66
N ALA A 233 -6.36 -1.18 -9.54
CA ALA A 233 -6.06 -2.55 -9.95
C ALA A 233 -5.28 -3.34 -8.86
N PRO A 234 -5.00 -4.64 -9.06
CA PRO A 234 -4.16 -5.43 -8.16
C PRO A 234 -2.80 -4.78 -7.92
N ILE A 235 -2.33 -4.90 -6.68
CA ILE A 235 -1.05 -4.32 -6.21
C ILE A 235 0.01 -5.39 -5.90
N HIS A 236 -0.34 -6.66 -6.12
CA HIS A 236 0.48 -7.85 -5.90
C HIS A 236 0.30 -8.81 -7.07
N ASP A 237 1.38 -9.49 -7.43
CA ASP A 237 1.37 -10.71 -8.22
C ASP A 237 1.32 -11.89 -7.23
N GLN A 238 0.16 -12.56 -7.15
CA GLN A 238 -0.08 -13.59 -6.14
C GLN A 238 0.80 -14.83 -6.36
N GLU A 239 1.10 -15.18 -7.61
CA GLU A 239 2.00 -16.30 -7.92
C GLU A 239 3.42 -15.99 -7.47
N TRP A 240 3.87 -14.76 -7.73
CA TRP A 240 5.19 -14.29 -7.30
C TRP A 240 5.30 -14.23 -5.77
N VAL A 241 4.28 -13.69 -5.09
CA VAL A 241 4.24 -13.63 -3.62
C VAL A 241 4.29 -15.04 -3.02
N ALA A 242 3.51 -15.99 -3.54
CA ALA A 242 3.52 -17.37 -3.09
C ALA A 242 4.90 -18.03 -3.29
N SER A 243 5.53 -17.81 -4.44
CA SER A 243 6.87 -18.30 -4.75
C SER A 243 7.93 -17.74 -3.78
N VAL A 244 7.90 -16.44 -3.52
CA VAL A 244 8.83 -15.80 -2.56
C VAL A 244 8.58 -16.27 -1.15
N LEU A 245 7.33 -16.46 -0.74
CA LEU A 245 6.98 -17.00 0.57
C LEU A 245 7.58 -18.41 0.78
N GLN A 246 7.49 -19.29 -0.22
CA GLN A 246 8.11 -20.62 -0.21
C GLN A 246 9.65 -20.53 -0.07
N ASN A 247 10.28 -19.65 -0.86
CA ASN A 247 11.73 -19.46 -0.84
C ASN A 247 12.22 -18.86 0.49
N VAL A 248 11.47 -17.95 1.10
CA VAL A 248 11.81 -17.40 2.42
C VAL A 248 11.74 -18.48 3.48
N LYS A 249 10.71 -19.35 3.45
CA LYS A 249 10.56 -20.47 4.39
C LYS A 249 11.74 -21.45 4.34
N SER A 250 12.32 -21.70 3.17
CA SER A 250 13.50 -22.57 3.03
C SER A 250 14.81 -21.91 3.46
N MET A 251 14.84 -20.58 3.63
CA MET A 251 16.03 -19.79 3.94
C MET A 251 15.94 -19.07 5.30
N LYS A 252 15.32 -19.71 6.30
CA LYS A 252 15.06 -19.14 7.62
C LYS A 252 16.29 -18.49 8.27
N ASP A 253 17.44 -19.17 8.22
CA ASP A 253 18.65 -18.72 8.91
C ASP A 253 19.39 -17.59 8.18
N LYS A 254 19.01 -17.27 6.94
CA LYS A 254 19.64 -16.20 6.15
C LYS A 254 19.07 -14.82 6.43
N TYR A 255 17.88 -14.73 7.01
CA TYR A 255 17.18 -13.46 7.20
C TYR A 255 17.06 -13.08 8.69
N PRO A 256 17.77 -12.04 9.15
CA PRO A 256 17.66 -11.57 10.54
C PRO A 256 16.22 -11.19 10.93
N ALA A 257 15.44 -10.68 9.95
CA ALA A 257 14.04 -10.30 10.13
C ALA A 257 13.06 -11.38 9.61
N TYR A 258 13.46 -12.66 9.58
CA TYR A 258 12.68 -13.77 9.00
C TYR A 258 11.21 -13.75 9.43
N LYS A 259 10.94 -13.67 10.75
CA LYS A 259 9.57 -13.70 11.28
C LYS A 259 8.70 -12.58 10.69
N LYS A 260 9.28 -11.38 10.53
CA LYS A 260 8.56 -10.20 10.01
C LYS A 260 8.31 -10.32 8.51
N ILE A 261 9.31 -10.78 7.75
CA ILE A 261 9.17 -11.03 6.31
C ILE A 261 8.10 -12.08 6.07
N LEU A 262 8.15 -13.19 6.82
CA LEU A 262 7.19 -14.28 6.75
C LEU A 262 5.77 -13.82 7.09
N ALA A 263 5.62 -13.04 8.16
CA ALA A 263 4.35 -12.48 8.60
C ALA A 263 3.69 -11.61 7.51
N VAL A 264 4.45 -10.68 6.93
CA VAL A 264 3.96 -9.78 5.87
C VAL A 264 3.64 -10.55 4.60
N LEU A 265 4.55 -11.41 4.10
CA LEU A 265 4.30 -12.19 2.90
C LEU A 265 3.10 -13.14 3.05
N THR A 266 2.93 -13.75 4.23
CA THR A 266 1.76 -14.58 4.51
C THR A 266 0.48 -13.75 4.49
N ALA A 267 0.46 -12.60 5.15
CA ALA A 267 -0.70 -11.70 5.14
C ALA A 267 -1.04 -11.26 3.70
N THR A 268 -0.05 -10.82 2.93
CA THR A 268 -0.19 -10.42 1.52
C THR A 268 -0.72 -11.55 0.63
N SER A 269 -0.25 -12.79 0.83
CA SER A 269 -0.69 -13.96 0.06
C SER A 269 -2.14 -14.38 0.32
N GLU A 270 -2.68 -13.99 1.48
CA GLU A 270 -4.06 -14.29 1.89
C GLU A 270 -5.04 -13.16 1.48
N GLU A 271 -4.56 -12.05 0.88
CA GLU A 271 -5.41 -10.92 0.50
C GLU A 271 -6.19 -11.13 -0.79
N LEU A 272 -7.41 -10.58 -0.84
CA LEU A 272 -8.16 -10.46 -2.09
C LEU A 272 -7.43 -9.50 -3.06
N PRO A 273 -7.06 -9.97 -4.27
CA PRO A 273 -6.25 -9.18 -5.21
C PRO A 273 -7.04 -8.03 -5.86
N ASP A 274 -8.32 -8.26 -6.18
CA ASP A 274 -9.17 -7.33 -6.94
C ASP A 274 -10.03 -6.42 -6.04
N VAL A 275 -9.78 -6.44 -4.73
CA VAL A 275 -10.50 -5.60 -3.76
C VAL A 275 -9.59 -4.47 -3.27
N PRO A 276 -9.73 -3.26 -3.82
CA PRO A 276 -8.99 -2.11 -3.35
C PRO A 276 -9.50 -1.56 -2.01
N LEU A 277 -8.55 -1.21 -1.14
CA LEU A 277 -8.79 -0.67 0.20
C LEU A 277 -9.45 -1.70 1.12
N PHE A 278 -9.86 -1.28 2.31
CA PHE A 278 -10.50 -2.14 3.29
C PHE A 278 -11.47 -1.33 4.16
N VAL A 279 -12.41 -2.02 4.80
CA VAL A 279 -13.25 -1.45 5.85
C VAL A 279 -12.66 -1.74 7.22
N ASN A 280 -12.81 -0.78 8.14
CA ASN A 280 -12.37 -0.94 9.53
C ASN A 280 -13.59 -1.16 10.42
N LEU A 281 -13.70 -2.37 10.97
CA LEU A 281 -14.88 -2.79 11.73
C LEU A 281 -15.11 -1.97 13.00
N HIS A 282 -14.04 -1.51 13.65
CA HIS A 282 -14.15 -0.64 14.82
C HIS A 282 -14.72 0.73 14.44
N SER A 283 -14.33 1.28 13.29
CA SER A 283 -14.86 2.56 12.79
C SER A 283 -16.35 2.46 12.49
N LEU A 284 -16.76 1.42 11.76
CA LEU A 284 -18.18 1.20 11.43
C LEU A 284 -19.02 0.99 12.70
N SER A 285 -18.51 0.21 13.66
CA SER A 285 -19.20 -0.03 14.93
C SER A 285 -19.26 1.23 15.79
N ALA A 286 -18.24 2.09 15.73
CA ALA A 286 -18.24 3.39 16.41
C ALA A 286 -19.28 4.36 15.83
N THR A 287 -19.57 4.30 14.52
CA THR A 287 -20.69 5.03 13.90
C THR A 287 -22.03 4.60 14.49
N LEU A 288 -22.23 3.29 14.70
CA LEU A 288 -23.47 2.72 15.26
C LEU A 288 -23.51 2.74 16.79
N LYS A 289 -22.39 3.08 17.44
CA LYS A 289 -22.19 2.99 18.90
C LYS A 289 -22.41 1.58 19.46
N CYS A 290 -22.16 0.55 18.66
CA CYS A 290 -22.31 -0.85 19.08
C CYS A 290 -20.97 -1.49 19.46
N THR A 291 -21.04 -2.57 20.24
CA THR A 291 -19.87 -3.43 20.45
C THR A 291 -19.53 -4.11 19.12
N PRO A 292 -18.28 -3.98 18.63
CA PRO A 292 -17.90 -4.53 17.34
C PRO A 292 -18.00 -6.06 17.35
N PRO A 293 -18.56 -6.69 16.29
CA PRO A 293 -18.49 -8.13 16.17
C PRO A 293 -17.02 -8.58 16.07
N SER A 294 -16.72 -9.79 16.50
CA SER A 294 -15.37 -10.33 16.26
C SER A 294 -15.12 -10.46 14.76
N ALA A 295 -13.86 -10.29 14.33
CA ALA A 295 -13.49 -10.45 12.92
C ALA A 295 -13.93 -11.82 12.35
N ARG A 296 -13.96 -12.87 13.18
CA ARG A 296 -14.44 -14.21 12.80
C ARG A 296 -15.94 -14.21 12.48
N ILE A 297 -16.75 -13.57 13.31
CA ILE A 297 -18.21 -13.45 13.12
C ILE A 297 -18.50 -12.65 11.86
N MET A 298 -17.83 -11.49 11.69
CA MET A 298 -18.02 -10.65 10.50
C MET A 298 -17.63 -11.39 9.22
N ARG A 299 -16.51 -12.14 9.22
CA ARG A 299 -16.10 -12.98 8.09
C ARG A 299 -17.14 -14.06 7.78
N SER A 300 -17.69 -14.71 8.80
CA SER A 300 -18.70 -15.76 8.62
C SER A 300 -19.96 -15.19 7.95
N ALA A 301 -20.44 -14.03 8.42
CA ALA A 301 -21.59 -13.36 7.83
C ALA A 301 -21.38 -12.98 6.36
N LEU A 302 -20.20 -12.47 6.00
CA LEU A 302 -19.86 -12.12 4.61
C LEU A 302 -19.79 -13.36 3.71
N VAL A 303 -19.11 -14.42 4.16
CA VAL A 303 -18.97 -15.67 3.41
C VAL A 303 -20.31 -16.36 3.22
N ASN A 304 -21.13 -16.46 4.27
CA ASN A 304 -22.47 -17.04 4.18
C ASN A 304 -23.40 -16.20 3.27
N SER A 305 -23.10 -14.91 3.10
CA SER A 305 -23.79 -14.02 2.16
C SER A 305 -23.23 -14.08 0.73
N GLY A 306 -22.25 -14.95 0.44
CA GLY A 306 -21.68 -15.16 -0.89
C GLY A 306 -20.54 -14.21 -1.27
N TYR A 307 -19.98 -13.46 -0.33
CA TYR A 307 -18.93 -12.47 -0.58
C TYR A 307 -17.54 -12.97 -0.16
N GLY A 308 -16.53 -12.62 -0.94
CA GLY A 308 -15.12 -12.83 -0.60
C GLY A 308 -14.71 -11.98 0.59
N VAL A 309 -13.83 -12.52 1.44
CA VAL A 309 -13.29 -11.76 2.58
C VAL A 309 -11.85 -12.13 2.89
N SER A 310 -11.00 -11.11 3.13
CA SER A 310 -9.64 -11.29 3.62
C SER A 310 -9.26 -10.25 4.69
N GLY A 311 -8.10 -10.43 5.31
CA GLY A 311 -7.47 -9.34 6.07
C GLY A 311 -6.82 -8.32 5.13
N SER A 312 -6.21 -7.31 5.73
CA SER A 312 -5.26 -6.41 5.06
C SER A 312 -3.93 -6.43 5.82
N HIS A 313 -2.80 -6.50 5.12
CA HIS A 313 -1.46 -6.53 5.70
C HIS A 313 -1.05 -5.18 6.29
N VAL A 314 -1.73 -4.09 5.91
CA VAL A 314 -1.41 -2.73 6.40
C VAL A 314 -2.17 -2.36 7.68
N ASP A 315 -3.19 -3.14 8.07
CA ASP A 315 -4.02 -2.88 9.25
C ASP A 315 -4.55 -4.20 9.87
N PRO A 316 -4.24 -4.50 11.14
CA PRO A 316 -4.65 -5.74 11.81
C PRO A 316 -6.16 -5.90 11.99
N VAL A 317 -6.92 -4.81 11.95
CA VAL A 317 -8.39 -4.81 12.04
C VAL A 317 -9.05 -4.46 10.70
N GLY A 318 -8.26 -4.35 9.63
CA GLY A 318 -8.72 -4.12 8.27
C GLY A 318 -9.34 -5.38 7.66
N LEU A 319 -10.51 -5.21 7.05
CA LEU A 319 -11.25 -6.27 6.37
C LEU A 319 -11.46 -5.90 4.90
N LYS A 320 -10.91 -6.69 3.98
CA LYS A 320 -11.20 -6.56 2.55
C LYS A 320 -12.36 -7.45 2.19
N THR A 321 -13.30 -6.94 1.41
CA THR A 321 -14.42 -7.70 0.88
C THR A 321 -14.92 -7.08 -0.42
N ASP A 322 -15.41 -7.92 -1.33
CA ASP A 322 -16.14 -7.52 -2.53
C ASP A 322 -17.61 -7.17 -2.25
N ALA A 323 -18.06 -7.31 -0.99
CA ALA A 323 -19.39 -6.89 -0.57
C ALA A 323 -19.57 -5.37 -0.71
N PRO A 324 -20.66 -4.92 -1.35
CA PRO A 324 -20.95 -3.50 -1.44
C PRO A 324 -21.31 -2.93 -0.06
N MET A 325 -21.08 -1.63 0.14
CA MET A 325 -21.29 -0.98 1.45
C MET A 325 -22.68 -1.19 2.04
N HIS A 326 -23.75 -1.27 1.22
CA HIS A 326 -25.11 -1.51 1.72
C HIS A 326 -25.25 -2.90 2.37
N VAL A 327 -24.59 -3.93 1.83
CA VAL A 327 -24.55 -5.28 2.43
C VAL A 327 -23.80 -5.27 3.76
N ILE A 328 -22.67 -4.56 3.82
CA ILE A 328 -21.91 -4.42 5.07
C ILE A 328 -22.78 -3.76 6.15
N TRP A 329 -23.57 -2.73 5.79
CA TRP A 329 -24.51 -2.11 6.72
C TRP A 329 -25.66 -3.02 7.11
N ASP A 330 -26.21 -3.82 6.20
CA ASP A 330 -27.27 -4.80 6.51
C ASP A 330 -26.78 -5.85 7.53
N ILE A 331 -25.57 -6.37 7.35
CA ILE A 331 -24.95 -7.29 8.32
C ILE A 331 -24.81 -6.62 9.70
N LEU A 332 -24.37 -5.36 9.74
CA LEU A 332 -24.24 -4.63 11.01
C LEU A 332 -25.61 -4.28 11.63
N ARG A 333 -26.65 -4.02 10.84
CA ARG A 333 -28.03 -3.87 11.34
C ARG A 333 -28.50 -5.16 12.00
N CYS A 334 -28.32 -6.32 11.35
CA CYS A 334 -28.62 -7.61 11.95
C CYS A 334 -27.84 -7.85 13.24
N TRP A 335 -26.56 -7.45 13.28
CA TRP A 335 -25.74 -7.55 14.50
C TRP A 335 -26.30 -6.72 15.66
N VAL A 336 -26.68 -5.47 15.39
CA VAL A 336 -27.27 -4.57 16.40
C VAL A 336 -28.64 -5.05 16.86
N LYS A 337 -29.46 -5.66 15.98
CA LYS A 337 -30.72 -6.30 16.39
C LYS A 337 -30.50 -7.44 17.38
N ASN A 338 -29.43 -8.22 17.19
CA ASN A 338 -29.05 -9.31 18.10
C ASN A 338 -28.32 -8.84 19.36
N ASN A 339 -27.71 -7.64 19.34
CA ASN A 339 -26.96 -7.04 20.44
C ASN A 339 -27.38 -5.57 20.61
N PRO A 340 -28.52 -5.31 21.28
CA PRO A 340 -29.09 -3.97 21.36
C PRO A 340 -28.13 -2.95 21.99
N VAL A 341 -28.18 -1.72 21.47
CA VAL A 341 -27.37 -0.58 21.92
C VAL A 341 -28.26 0.39 22.70
N GLU A 342 -27.73 0.99 23.77
CA GLU A 342 -28.42 2.09 24.44
C GLU A 342 -28.61 3.29 23.50
N THR A 343 -29.84 3.76 23.35
CA THR A 343 -30.25 4.76 22.36
C THR A 343 -29.73 6.17 22.65
N HIS A 344 -29.34 6.47 23.90
CA HIS A 344 -29.05 7.83 24.37
C HIS A 344 -27.77 8.48 23.80
N HIS A 345 -26.91 7.72 23.11
CA HIS A 345 -25.59 8.22 22.66
C HIS A 345 -25.34 8.10 21.13
N GLN A 346 -26.37 7.82 20.34
CA GLN A 346 -26.20 7.62 18.90
C GLN A 346 -26.04 8.94 18.15
N ASN A 347 -25.07 8.98 17.23
CA ASN A 347 -24.90 10.09 16.29
C ASN A 347 -26.01 10.04 15.23
N GLN A 348 -26.39 11.19 14.66
CA GLN A 348 -27.42 11.32 13.61
C GLN A 348 -27.23 10.31 12.47
N TYR A 349 -25.97 10.04 12.08
CA TYR A 349 -25.65 9.08 11.02
C TYR A 349 -25.96 7.62 11.43
N GLY A 350 -25.69 7.26 12.68
CA GLY A 350 -26.01 5.94 13.22
C GLY A 350 -27.51 5.72 13.28
N ILE A 351 -28.26 6.72 13.75
CA ILE A 351 -29.74 6.70 13.76
C ILE A 351 -30.28 6.50 12.34
N ALA A 352 -29.77 7.25 11.35
CA ALA A 352 -30.19 7.15 9.96
C ALA A 352 -29.86 5.79 9.30
N ILE A 353 -28.81 5.10 9.76
CA ILE A 353 -28.48 3.76 9.30
C ILE A 353 -29.42 2.73 9.92
N LEU A 354 -29.65 2.82 11.24
CA LEU A 354 -30.46 1.87 12.01
C LEU A 354 -31.97 2.02 11.79
N SER A 355 -32.43 3.19 11.31
CA SER A 355 -33.84 3.39 10.95
C SER A 355 -34.28 2.63 9.69
N LYS A 356 -33.33 2.10 8.92
CA LYS A 356 -33.59 1.29 7.73
C LYS A 356 -33.59 -0.18 8.11
N GLU A 357 -34.61 -0.90 7.65
CA GLU A 357 -34.65 -2.36 7.77
C GLU A 357 -33.59 -3.00 6.85
N PRO A 358 -32.87 -4.04 7.32
CA PRO A 358 -31.90 -4.74 6.50
C PRO A 358 -32.60 -5.50 5.37
N VAL A 359 -32.11 -5.37 4.14
CA VAL A 359 -32.60 -6.15 2.98
C VAL A 359 -32.01 -7.55 3.02
N LEU A 360 -30.74 -7.66 3.41
CA LEU A 360 -30.05 -8.92 3.63
C LEU A 360 -30.13 -9.34 5.10
N HIS A 361 -30.60 -10.56 5.35
CA HIS A 361 -30.56 -11.19 6.67
C HIS A 361 -29.26 -11.97 6.87
N ALA A 362 -28.41 -11.49 7.76
CA ALA A 362 -27.08 -12.06 7.97
C ALA A 362 -27.12 -13.35 8.80
N ASP A 363 -26.47 -14.41 8.28
CA ASP A 363 -26.19 -15.62 9.05
C ASP A 363 -24.78 -15.56 9.68
N PHE A 364 -24.74 -15.49 11.00
CA PHE A 364 -23.51 -15.43 11.79
C PHE A 364 -22.95 -16.81 12.18
N SER A 365 -23.59 -17.90 11.74
CA SER A 365 -23.12 -19.27 11.96
C SER A 365 -21.73 -19.48 11.35
N SER A 366 -20.91 -20.34 11.96
CA SER A 366 -19.59 -20.64 11.38
C SER A 366 -19.78 -21.40 10.07
N PRO A 367 -19.14 -20.99 8.96
CA PRO A 367 -19.36 -21.62 7.66
C PRO A 367 -19.04 -23.12 7.74
N VAL A 368 -19.91 -23.94 7.14
CA VAL A 368 -19.83 -25.41 7.16
C VAL A 368 -18.59 -25.90 6.37
N THR A 369 -18.04 -25.05 5.50
CA THR A 369 -16.87 -25.37 4.68
C THR A 369 -15.58 -25.31 5.51
N PRO A 370 -14.79 -26.40 5.57
CA PRO A 370 -13.55 -26.41 6.32
C PRO A 370 -12.46 -25.62 5.57
N GLN A 371 -12.45 -24.30 5.71
CA GLN A 371 -11.29 -23.51 5.31
C GLN A 371 -10.17 -23.73 6.35
N GLY A 372 -9.40 -24.78 6.12
CA GLY A 372 -8.05 -24.95 6.67
C GLY A 372 -7.99 -25.28 8.15
N ARG A 373 -7.60 -26.51 8.45
CA ARG A 373 -7.09 -26.96 9.75
C ARG A 373 -6.23 -25.88 10.40
N SER A 374 -6.37 -25.78 11.73
CA SER A 374 -5.45 -25.14 12.68
C SER A 374 -3.99 -25.52 12.41
N GLN A 375 -3.36 -24.91 11.40
CA GLN A 375 -1.92 -24.76 11.34
C GLN A 375 -1.59 -23.63 12.31
N ARG A 376 -0.63 -23.86 13.22
CA ARG A 376 -0.13 -22.84 14.16
C ARG A 376 -0.07 -21.49 13.46
N LYS A 377 -0.98 -20.58 13.82
CA LYS A 377 -1.13 -19.30 13.15
C LYS A 377 0.11 -18.47 13.46
N GLU A 378 1.05 -18.43 12.52
CA GLU A 378 2.17 -17.50 12.60
C GLU A 378 1.61 -16.08 12.76
N PRO A 379 2.19 -15.24 13.64
CA PRO A 379 1.67 -13.89 13.86
C PRO A 379 1.82 -13.07 12.58
N ARG A 380 0.71 -12.52 12.06
CA ARG A 380 0.70 -11.67 10.85
C ARG A 380 1.24 -10.26 11.13
N PHE A 381 1.09 -9.82 12.37
CA PHE A 381 1.56 -8.53 12.85
C PHE A 381 2.53 -8.77 14.00
N ILE A 382 3.76 -8.29 13.83
CA ILE A 382 4.81 -8.36 14.84
C ILE A 382 5.03 -6.94 15.37
N PRO A 383 4.99 -6.73 16.70
CA PRO A 383 5.21 -5.41 17.27
C PRO A 383 6.63 -4.90 17.01
N ASN A 384 6.78 -3.58 16.96
CA ASN A 384 8.07 -2.94 16.76
C ASN A 384 9.01 -3.18 17.95
N PRO A 385 10.31 -3.43 17.72
CA PRO A 385 11.28 -3.60 18.79
C PRO A 385 11.65 -2.25 19.41
N GLU A 386 11.47 -2.12 20.74
CA GLU A 386 11.90 -1.03 21.64
C GLU A 386 11.28 0.38 21.45
N LYS A 387 11.21 1.14 22.56
CA LYS A 387 10.87 2.57 22.55
C LYS A 387 11.98 3.33 21.81
N HIS A 388 11.62 4.24 20.89
CA HIS A 388 12.53 5.04 20.02
C HIS A 388 13.05 4.37 18.75
N TRP A 389 12.47 3.25 18.33
CA TRP A 389 12.74 2.64 17.04
C TRP A 389 12.02 3.41 15.90
N GLY A 390 12.75 3.85 14.87
CA GLY A 390 12.22 4.67 13.78
C GLY A 390 13.28 5.33 12.89
N PRO A 391 12.88 6.04 11.83
CA PRO A 391 13.79 6.69 10.89
C PRO A 391 14.50 7.86 11.58
N LYS A 392 15.83 7.91 11.44
CA LYS A 392 16.65 9.02 11.94
C LYS A 392 16.52 10.25 11.05
N ILE A 393 16.81 11.41 11.61
CA ILE A 393 16.78 12.69 10.90
C ILE A 393 17.80 12.67 9.74
N ARG A 394 17.43 13.29 8.61
CA ARG A 394 18.32 13.49 7.46
C ARG A 394 19.63 14.17 7.88
N ALA A 395 20.75 13.67 7.39
CA ALA A 395 22.07 14.26 7.63
C ALA A 395 22.09 15.76 7.27
N GLY A 396 22.65 16.60 8.15
CA GLY A 396 22.79 18.05 7.96
C GLY A 396 21.67 18.93 8.52
N ARG A 397 20.56 18.37 9.02
CA ARG A 397 19.49 19.15 9.66
C ARG A 397 19.76 19.30 11.17
N LYS A 398 19.89 20.53 11.67
CA LYS A 398 20.05 20.81 13.12
C LYS A 398 18.77 20.43 13.89
N ILE A 399 18.94 19.88 15.09
CA ILE A 399 17.83 19.47 15.96
C ILE A 399 17.27 20.72 16.63
N GLU A 400 16.04 21.09 16.29
CA GLU A 400 15.27 22.06 17.06
C GLU A 400 14.55 21.37 18.22
N SER A 401 14.26 22.12 19.30
CA SER A 401 13.67 21.62 20.56
C SER A 401 12.37 20.81 20.39
N LYS A 402 11.68 20.95 19.26
CA LYS A 402 10.46 20.20 18.87
C LYS A 402 10.70 18.74 18.47
N HIS A 403 11.95 18.30 18.27
CA HIS A 403 12.31 16.92 17.87
C HIS A 403 12.99 16.10 18.99
N THR A 404 12.98 16.61 20.23
CA THR A 404 13.64 16.03 21.40
C THR A 404 13.11 14.65 21.80
N SER A 405 11.85 14.31 21.48
CA SER A 405 11.28 12.98 21.74
C SER A 405 11.93 11.83 20.95
N SER A 406 12.73 12.16 19.92
CA SER A 406 13.51 11.21 19.11
C SER A 406 14.89 10.88 19.70
N LEU A 407 15.35 11.65 20.68
CA LEU A 407 16.61 11.42 21.38
C LEU A 407 16.28 10.69 22.68
N GLY A 408 16.77 9.45 22.82
CA GLY A 408 16.65 8.72 24.08
C GLY A 408 17.25 9.50 25.27
N PRO A 409 17.09 9.01 26.51
CA PRO A 409 17.40 9.75 27.74
C PRO A 409 18.89 10.11 27.98
N LYS A 410 19.76 10.01 26.99
CA LYS A 410 21.17 10.43 27.06
C LYS A 410 21.60 11.14 25.78
N ARG A 411 21.38 12.46 25.76
CA ARG A 411 22.20 13.46 25.07
C ARG A 411 21.73 14.85 25.51
N MET A 412 21.94 15.14 26.78
CA MET A 412 22.05 16.50 27.31
C MET A 412 23.32 16.53 28.13
N SER A 413 24.46 16.51 27.45
CA SER A 413 25.77 16.88 27.98
C SER A 413 26.66 17.17 26.76
N ASP A 414 27.14 18.41 26.72
CA ASP A 414 28.06 19.05 25.76
C ASP A 414 27.51 19.49 24.39
#